data_AF-A0A417QWZ5-F1
#
_entry.id   AF-A0A417QWZ5-F1
#
_cell.length_a   1.000
_cell.length_b   1.000
_cell.length_c   1.000
_cell.angle_alpha   90.00
_cell.angle_beta   90.00
_cell.angle_gamma   90.00
#
_symmetry.space_group_name_H-M   'P 1'
#
loop_
_entity.id
_entity.type
_entity.pdbx_description
1 polymer ?
#
loop_
_entity_poly.entity_id
_entity_poly.type
_entity_poly.pdbx_seq_one_letter_code
_entity_poly.pdbx_strand_id
1 'polypeptide(L)' 'MNQYVTGAVIKELREKNNVTQLQLADKLGVSDKTISKWETGVSQTKRY' A
#
# COMPACT_ATOMS: atom_id res chain seq x y z
N MET A 1 0.16 15.31 15.50
CA MET A 1 1.12 14.89 14.45
C MET A 1 1.12 13.37 14.41
N ASN A 2 0.35 12.76 13.51
CA ASN A 2 0.54 11.37 13.10
C ASN A 2 0.41 11.43 11.60
N GLN A 3 1.52 11.35 10.86
CA GLN A 3 1.43 11.16 9.42
C GLN A 3 0.90 9.76 9.19
N TYR A 4 -0.44 9.64 9.20
CA TYR A 4 -1.13 8.47 8.71
C TYR A 4 -0.80 8.41 7.23
N VAL A 5 0.16 7.58 6.87
CA VAL A 5 0.34 7.14 5.49
C VAL A 5 -0.90 6.32 5.16
N THR A 6 -1.99 7.02 4.82
CA THR A 6 -3.25 6.41 4.44
C THR A 6 -3.04 5.68 3.12
N GLY A 7 -3.74 4.56 2.92
CA GLY A 7 -3.67 3.80 1.68
C GLY A 7 -3.86 4.63 0.41
N ALA A 8 -4.70 5.65 0.49
CA ALA A 8 -4.91 6.64 -0.56
C ALA A 8 -3.62 7.38 -0.95
N VAL A 9 -2.82 7.81 0.03
CA VAL A 9 -1.56 8.54 -0.21
C VAL A 9 -0.52 7.64 -0.88
N ILE A 10 -0.47 6.36 -0.49
CA ILE A 10 0.43 5.37 -1.11
C ILE A 10 0.05 5.17 -2.57
N LYS A 11 -1.25 5.03 -2.84
CA LYS A 11 -1.77 4.89 -4.21
C LYS A 11 -1.49 6.12 -5.06
N GLU A 12 -1.73 7.33 -4.54
CA GLU A 12 -1.43 8.58 -5.23
C GLU A 12 0.07 8.72 -5.52
N LEU A 13 0.94 8.40 -4.55
CA LEU A 13 2.39 8.42 -4.76
C LEU A 13 2.83 7.35 -5.77
N ARG A 14 2.20 6.18 -5.77
CA ARG A 14 2.46 5.10 -6.74
C ARG A 14 2.15 5.58 -8.16
N GLU A 15 0.98 6.18 -8.36
CA GLU A 15 0.53 6.73 -9.64
C GLU A 15 1.41 7.91 -10.08
N LYS A 16 1.74 8.82 -9.18
CA LYS A 16 2.63 9.97 -9.46
C LYS A 16 4.02 9.53 -9.90
N ASN A 17 4.54 8.45 -9.33
CA ASN A 17 5.83 7.89 -9.69
C ASN A 17 5.76 6.88 -10.85
N ASN A 18 4.58 6.62 -11.42
CA ASN A 18 4.36 5.61 -12.47
C ASN A 18 4.98 4.23 -12.13
N VAL A 19 4.90 3.82 -10.86
CA VAL A 19 5.43 2.53 -10.41
C VAL A 19 4.30 1.52 -10.19
N THR A 20 4.59 0.24 -10.36
CA THR A 20 3.63 -0.82 -10.04
C THR A 20 3.68 -1.16 -8.55
N GLN A 21 2.63 -1.82 -8.03
CA GLN A 21 2.63 -2.30 -6.64
C GLN A 21 3.81 -3.24 -6.38
N LEU A 22 4.19 -4.06 -7.37
CA LEU A 22 5.34 -4.96 -7.29
C LEU A 22 6.66 -4.17 -7.17
N GLN A 23 6.86 -3.15 -8.01
CA GLN A 23 8.06 -2.32 -7.95
C GLN A 23 8.15 -1.53 -6.64
N LEU A 24 7.01 -1.07 -6.12
CA LEU A 24 6.95 -0.41 -4.82
C LEU A 24 7.25 -1.40 -3.69
N ALA A 25 6.76 -2.63 -3.80
CA ALA A 25 7.00 -3.72 -2.87
C ALA A 25 8.49 -4.12 -2.84
N ASP A 26 9.12 -4.29 -4.01
CA ASP A 26 10.54 -4.57 -4.16
C ASP A 26 11.41 -3.47 -3.54
N LYS A 27 11.07 -2.20 -3.79
CA LYS A 27 11.78 -1.04 -3.22
C LYS A 27 11.68 -0.97 -1.70
N LEU A 28 10.55 -1.42 -1.13
CA LEU A 28 10.29 -1.41 0.30
C LEU A 28 10.66 -2.74 0.98
N GLY A 29 11.07 -3.76 0.21
CA GLY A 29 11.35 -5.09 0.73
C GLY A 29 10.13 -5.81 1.33
N VAL A 30 8.93 -5.41 0.93
CA VAL A 30 7.67 -6.02 1.39
C VAL A 30 7.04 -6.81 0.25
N SER A 31 6.00 -7.60 0.55
CA SER A 31 5.22 -8.26 -0.49
C SER A 31 4.26 -7.28 -1.18
N ASP A 32 3.96 -7.54 -2.45
CA ASP A 32 2.89 -6.88 -3.21
C ASP A 32 1.53 -6.91 -2.47
N LYS A 33 1.25 -8.01 -1.76
CA LYS A 33 0.07 -8.16 -0.91
C LYS A 33 0.06 -7.18 0.26
N THR A 34 1.23 -6.81 0.78
CA THR A 34 1.36 -5.80 1.83
C THR A 34 1.00 -4.42 1.30
N ILE A 35 1.49 -4.07 0.11
CA ILE A 35 1.13 -2.81 -0.58
C ILE A 35 -0.36 -2.77 -0.86
N SER A 36 -0.94 -3.86 -1.37
CA SER A 36 -2.39 -3.97 -1.61
C SER A 36 -3.20 -3.74 -0.33
N LYS A 37 -2.80 -4.32 0.80
CA LYS A 37 -3.44 -4.09 2.11
C LYS A 37 -3.33 -2.64 2.57
N TRP A 38 -2.18 -2.02 2.36
CA TRP A 38 -2.00 -0.62 2.72
C TRP A 38 -2.88 0.28 1.87
N GLU A 39 -2.91 0.08 0.55
CA GLU A 39 -3.72 0.87 -0.38
C GLU A 39 -5.23 0.72 -0.16
N THR A 40 -5.69 -0.50 0.12
CA THR A 40 -7.13 -0.78 0.26
C THR A 40 -7.66 -0.62 1.68
N GLY A 41 -6.79 -0.56 2.70
CA GLY A 41 -7.17 -0.37 4.10
C GLY A 41 -8.00 -1.51 4.71
N VAL A 42 -8.36 -2.54 3.94
CA VAL A 42 -9.07 -3.72 4.42
C VAL A 42 -8.05 -4.70 5.00
N SER A 43 -7.87 -4.62 6.31
CA SER A 43 -7.59 -5.84 7.06
C SER A 43 -8.81 -6.71 6.83
N GLN A 44 -8.70 -7.84 6.10
CA GLN A 44 -9.73 -8.88 6.18
C GLN A 44 -9.74 -9.35 7.62
N THR A 45 -10.48 -8.65 8.49
CA THR A 45 -10.87 -9.18 9.79
C THR A 45 -11.72 -10.38 9.42
N LYS A 46 -11.10 -11.55 9.55
CA LYS A 46 -11.66 -12.85 9.26
C LYS A 46 -13.03 -12.91 9.95
N ARG A 47 -14.11 -12.79 9.17
CA ARG A 47 -15.45 -13.14 9.64
C ARG A 47 -15.41 -14.65 9.86
N TYR A 48 -15.17 -15.04 11.11
CA TYR A 48 -15.48 -16.37 11.61
C TYR A 48 -16.96 -16.42 11.96
#